data_AF-A0A5C8PVP4-F1
#
_entry.id   AF-A0A5C8PVP4-F1
#
_cell.length_a   1.000
_cell.length_b   1.000
_cell.length_c   1.000
_cell.angle_alpha   90.00
_cell.angle_beta   90.00
_cell.angle_gamma   90.00
#
_symmetry.space_group_name_H-M   'P 1'
#
loop_
_entity.id
_entity.type
_entity.pdbx_description
1 polymer ?
#
loop_
_entity_poly.entity_id
_entity_poly.type
_entity_poly.pdbx_seq_one_letter_code
_entity_poly.pdbx_strand_id
1 'polypeptide(L)'
;MARGYSLHLGLNSVDPAHYDGWAGRLNAGESDACDMAQIATSMGFIDRRVHLTGRATSEQLIDDMLEFAQTLESGDLLLLTYSGHGGQIPDEASDEDDRYDETWCLYDRQLIDGELHRLFNRFRRGVRIVVLSDSCHSGTVVKLRRDAGLLPLSVFANQMAQVGHDSPATLSAAPSRAAPIEVTVAAYNCQRRSYLALQAASSGARDVEPQAGVIRMSGCMDDQLSLDGKANGLFTANLKRVWNDGAFCGGYRLFHQTIVSRMPPTQTPSFMTAGDVRAAFLNSKPFSV
;
A
#
# COMPACT_ATOMS: atom_id res chain seq x y z
N MET A 1 -0.63 -19.34 -23.29
CA MET A 1 0.62 -18.82 -22.71
C MET A 1 0.24 -17.87 -21.60
N ALA A 2 0.98 -17.86 -20.48
CA ALA A 2 0.74 -16.90 -19.40
C ALA A 2 0.96 -15.47 -19.91
N ARG A 3 0.15 -14.51 -19.43
CA ARG A 3 0.22 -13.08 -19.78
C ARG A 3 0.36 -12.25 -18.50
N GLY A 4 1.06 -11.12 -18.61
CA GLY A 4 1.25 -10.18 -17.51
C GLY A 4 0.40 -8.93 -17.69
N TYR A 5 -0.25 -8.50 -16.61
CA TYR A 5 -1.06 -7.29 -16.52
C TYR A 5 -0.59 -6.47 -15.32
N SER A 6 -0.56 -5.14 -15.43
CA SER A 6 -0.12 -4.32 -14.30
C SER A 6 -0.93 -3.06 -14.11
N LEU A 7 -1.07 -2.68 -12.84
CA LEU A 7 -1.77 -1.49 -12.39
C LEU A 7 -0.90 -0.77 -11.36
N HIS A 8 -0.53 0.47 -11.66
CA HIS A 8 0.38 1.26 -10.85
C HIS A 8 -0.28 2.56 -10.42
N LEU A 9 -0.47 2.73 -9.11
CA LEU A 9 -1.00 3.93 -8.49
C LEU A 9 0.11 4.68 -7.78
N GLY A 10 0.28 5.95 -8.11
CA GLY A 10 1.27 6.84 -7.50
C GLY A 10 0.64 8.17 -7.15
N LEU A 11 0.64 8.54 -5.87
CA LEU A 11 0.02 9.78 -5.40
C LEU A 11 1.04 10.66 -4.71
N ASN A 12 1.21 11.87 -5.24
CA ASN A 12 1.96 12.95 -4.60
C ASN A 12 1.06 13.96 -3.90
N SER A 13 -0.26 13.83 -4.05
CA SER A 13 -1.26 14.58 -3.32
C SER A 13 -2.62 13.88 -3.38
N VAL A 14 -3.53 14.28 -2.50
CA VAL A 14 -4.95 13.91 -2.50
C VAL A 14 -5.82 15.14 -2.73
N ASP A 15 -7.12 14.97 -2.97
CA ASP A 15 -8.05 16.09 -3.08
C ASP A 15 -8.29 16.75 -1.71
N PRO A 16 -7.84 18.00 -1.48
CA PRO A 16 -8.08 18.68 -0.21
C PRO A 16 -9.57 18.87 0.09
N ALA A 17 -10.44 18.89 -0.92
CA ALA A 17 -11.88 18.99 -0.70
C ALA A 17 -12.46 17.74 -0.03
N HIS A 18 -11.84 16.56 -0.23
CA HIS A 18 -12.21 15.33 0.46
C HIS A 18 -11.54 15.23 1.83
N TYR A 19 -10.28 15.66 1.93
CA TYR A 19 -9.42 15.43 3.09
C TYR A 19 -9.31 16.66 4.03
N ASP A 20 -10.41 17.34 4.32
CA ASP A 20 -10.45 18.46 5.29
C ASP A 20 -9.38 19.55 5.06
N GLY A 21 -9.16 19.92 3.79
CA GLY A 21 -8.16 20.90 3.37
C GLY A 21 -6.72 20.36 3.32
N TRP A 22 -6.49 19.10 3.68
CA TRP A 22 -5.18 18.46 3.62
C TRP A 22 -4.86 17.97 2.20
N ALA A 23 -3.78 18.51 1.61
CA ALA A 23 -3.35 18.14 0.27
C ALA A 23 -2.47 16.87 0.22
N GLY A 24 -2.09 16.28 1.36
CA GLY A 24 -1.31 15.03 1.41
C GLY A 24 -0.04 15.04 0.56
N ARG A 25 0.74 16.14 0.63
CA ARG A 25 1.90 16.33 -0.25
C ARG A 25 3.00 15.31 0.04
N LEU A 26 3.32 14.50 -0.98
CA LEU A 26 4.47 13.60 -1.05
C LEU A 26 5.31 13.95 -2.28
N ASN A 27 6.53 13.44 -2.35
CA ASN A 27 7.49 13.73 -3.41
C ASN A 27 7.58 12.60 -4.43
N ALA A 28 7.44 11.35 -3.99
CA ALA A 28 7.93 10.21 -4.76
C ALA A 28 6.88 9.17 -5.17
N GLY A 29 5.61 9.34 -4.80
CA GLY A 29 4.52 8.44 -5.17
C GLY A 29 4.41 8.22 -6.68
N GLU A 30 4.42 9.29 -7.46
CA GLU A 30 4.35 9.20 -8.92
C GLU A 30 5.58 8.53 -9.54
N SER A 31 6.77 8.82 -9.00
CA SER A 31 8.03 8.24 -9.48
C SER A 31 8.08 6.73 -9.23
N ASP A 32 7.65 6.29 -8.05
CA ASP A 32 7.54 4.86 -7.72
C ASP A 32 6.61 4.13 -8.70
N ALA A 33 5.44 4.70 -8.98
CA ALA A 33 4.49 4.11 -9.94
C ALA A 33 5.08 4.02 -11.34
N CYS A 34 5.77 5.07 -11.80
CA CYS A 34 6.44 5.07 -13.10
C CYS A 34 7.56 4.03 -13.19
N ASP A 35 8.37 3.90 -12.14
CA ASP A 35 9.45 2.92 -12.08
C ASP A 35 8.94 1.47 -12.09
N MET A 36 7.87 1.21 -11.33
CA MET A 36 7.24 -0.12 -11.34
C MET A 36 6.62 -0.45 -12.70
N ALA A 37 6.05 0.54 -13.40
CA ALA A 37 5.57 0.40 -14.76
C ALA A 37 6.70 0.13 -15.78
N GLN A 38 7.89 0.70 -15.56
CA GLN A 38 9.08 0.40 -16.36
C GLN A 38 9.56 -1.04 -16.13
N ILE A 39 9.58 -1.52 -14.89
CA ILE A 39 9.86 -2.92 -14.59
C ILE A 39 8.86 -3.83 -15.30
N ALA A 40 7.55 -3.57 -15.18
CA ALA A 40 6.52 -4.34 -15.87
C ALA A 40 6.72 -4.34 -17.40
N THR A 41 7.09 -3.20 -17.98
CA THR A 41 7.41 -3.08 -19.41
C THR A 41 8.60 -3.97 -19.79
N SER A 42 9.69 -3.94 -19.02
CA SER A 42 10.87 -4.75 -19.26
C SER A 42 10.60 -6.27 -19.16
N MET A 43 9.58 -6.63 -18.38
CA MET A 43 9.16 -8.02 -18.14
C MET A 43 8.07 -8.50 -19.12
N GLY A 44 7.70 -7.68 -20.10
CA GLY A 44 6.76 -8.07 -21.16
C GLY A 44 5.29 -8.10 -20.74
N PHE A 45 4.91 -7.36 -19.70
CA PHE A 45 3.50 -7.18 -19.34
C PHE A 45 2.77 -6.52 -20.51
N ILE A 46 1.61 -7.05 -20.91
CA ILE A 46 0.95 -6.69 -22.17
C ILE A 46 -0.05 -5.54 -22.02
N ASP A 47 -0.71 -5.44 -20.86
CA ASP A 47 -1.59 -4.33 -20.48
C ASP A 47 -1.02 -3.71 -19.19
N ARG A 48 -0.75 -2.41 -19.24
CA ARG A 48 -0.04 -1.67 -18.20
C ARG A 48 -0.77 -0.36 -17.98
N ARG A 49 -1.39 -0.19 -16.81
CA ARG A 49 -2.16 0.99 -16.44
C ARG A 49 -1.40 1.76 -15.36
N VAL A 50 -1.35 3.08 -15.52
CA VAL A 50 -0.66 3.98 -14.58
C VAL A 50 -1.57 5.15 -14.26
N HIS A 51 -1.94 5.27 -12.99
CA HIS A 51 -2.77 6.34 -12.46
C HIS A 51 -1.98 7.18 -11.48
N LEU A 52 -1.85 8.46 -11.80
CA LEU A 52 -1.05 9.41 -11.04
C LEU A 52 -1.95 10.45 -10.40
N THR A 53 -1.78 10.66 -9.10
CA THR A 53 -2.41 11.73 -8.30
C THR A 53 -3.89 11.89 -8.65
N GLY A 54 -4.30 12.93 -9.37
CA GLY A 54 -5.72 13.21 -9.69
C GLY A 54 -6.45 12.10 -10.45
N ARG A 55 -5.73 11.16 -11.09
CA ARG A 55 -6.30 10.00 -11.77
C ARG A 55 -6.29 8.73 -10.92
N ALA A 56 -5.54 8.70 -9.82
CA ALA A 56 -5.46 7.57 -8.90
C ALA A 56 -6.66 7.59 -7.94
N THR A 57 -7.86 7.43 -8.50
CA THR A 57 -9.13 7.42 -7.76
C THR A 57 -9.55 6.00 -7.40
N SER A 58 -10.44 5.88 -6.41
CA SER A 58 -11.07 4.64 -6.01
C SER A 58 -11.90 4.02 -7.12
N GLU A 59 -12.62 4.84 -7.88
CA GLU A 59 -13.40 4.41 -9.04
C GLU A 59 -12.49 3.74 -10.08
N GLN A 60 -11.42 4.42 -10.49
CA GLN A 60 -10.52 3.92 -11.52
C GLN A 60 -9.80 2.63 -11.07
N LEU A 61 -9.39 2.54 -9.81
CA LEU A 61 -8.80 1.33 -9.24
C LEU A 61 -9.79 0.16 -9.27
N ILE A 62 -11.02 0.38 -8.82
CA ILE A 62 -12.06 -0.65 -8.74
C ILE A 62 -12.42 -1.15 -10.14
N ASP A 63 -12.62 -0.24 -11.09
CA ASP A 63 -12.98 -0.59 -12.47
C ASP A 63 -11.89 -1.42 -13.14
N ASP A 64 -10.62 -1.00 -13.03
CA ASP A 64 -9.49 -1.76 -13.59
C ASP A 64 -9.37 -3.14 -12.95
N MET A 65 -9.54 -3.24 -11.63
CA MET A 65 -9.48 -4.52 -10.92
C MET A 65 -10.62 -5.46 -11.32
N LEU A 66 -11.83 -4.93 -11.54
CA LEU A 66 -12.97 -5.71 -12.02
C LEU A 66 -12.79 -6.18 -13.46
N GLU A 67 -12.25 -5.32 -14.34
CA GLU A 67 -11.93 -5.68 -15.72
C GLU A 67 -10.85 -6.77 -15.79
N PHE A 68 -9.79 -6.64 -14.98
CA PHE A 68 -8.77 -7.68 -14.86
C PHE A 68 -9.36 -8.99 -14.30
N ALA A 69 -10.23 -8.94 -13.29
CA ALA A 69 -10.87 -10.16 -12.77
C ALA A 69 -11.72 -10.89 -13.82
N GLN A 70 -12.29 -10.15 -14.79
CA GLN A 70 -13.04 -10.72 -15.91
C GLN A 70 -12.11 -11.30 -17.01
N THR A 71 -10.93 -10.71 -17.18
CA THR A 71 -10.02 -10.97 -18.31
C THR A 71 -8.94 -12.01 -18.01
N LEU A 72 -8.38 -12.00 -16.80
CA LEU A 72 -7.25 -12.86 -16.44
C LEU A 72 -7.68 -14.32 -16.27
N GLU A 73 -6.85 -15.21 -16.79
CA GLU A 73 -7.05 -16.65 -16.74
C GLU A 73 -5.97 -17.34 -15.89
N SER A 74 -6.16 -18.63 -15.61
CA SER A 74 -5.17 -19.42 -14.86
C SER A 74 -3.80 -19.35 -15.54
N GLY A 75 -2.77 -18.98 -14.78
CA GLY A 75 -1.41 -18.77 -15.25
C GLY A 75 -1.06 -17.30 -15.48
N ASP A 76 -2.04 -16.41 -15.70
CA ASP A 76 -1.78 -14.98 -15.85
C ASP A 76 -1.29 -14.36 -14.52
N LEU A 77 -0.57 -13.24 -14.63
CA LEU A 77 -0.02 -12.48 -13.52
C LEU A 77 -0.55 -11.06 -13.53
N LEU A 78 -1.12 -10.61 -12.40
CA LEU A 78 -1.41 -9.21 -12.12
C LEU A 78 -0.35 -8.65 -11.17
N LEU A 79 0.31 -7.55 -11.56
CA LEU A 79 1.15 -6.74 -10.69
C LEU A 79 0.40 -5.46 -10.30
N LEU A 80 -0.05 -5.37 -9.05
CA LEU A 80 -0.67 -4.18 -8.47
C LEU A 80 0.37 -3.45 -7.61
N THR A 81 0.61 -2.17 -7.86
CA THR A 81 1.50 -1.36 -7.02
C THR A 81 0.82 -0.09 -6.55
N TYR A 82 0.96 0.23 -5.27
CA TYR A 82 0.46 1.44 -4.66
C TYR A 82 1.61 2.20 -3.98
N SER A 83 1.70 3.49 -4.26
CA SER A 83 2.64 4.40 -3.63
C SER A 83 1.94 5.70 -3.28
N GLY A 84 1.77 5.96 -2.00
CA GLY A 84 0.94 7.06 -1.49
C GLY A 84 0.70 6.96 0.00
N HIS A 85 -0.25 7.73 0.50
CA HIS A 85 -0.59 7.76 1.92
C HIS A 85 -1.44 6.56 2.36
N GLY A 86 -1.09 5.90 3.46
CA GLY A 86 -2.01 4.99 4.16
C GLY A 86 -2.68 5.73 5.31
N GLY A 87 -3.93 5.41 5.57
CA GLY A 87 -4.75 6.05 6.60
C GLY A 87 -5.58 5.05 7.37
N GLN A 88 -6.28 5.51 8.39
CA GLN A 88 -7.20 4.70 9.17
C GLN A 88 -8.54 5.40 9.36
N ILE A 89 -9.61 4.62 9.36
CA ILE A 89 -10.96 5.05 9.71
C ILE A 89 -11.51 4.21 10.86
N PRO A 90 -12.43 4.72 11.69
CA PRO A 90 -13.03 3.93 12.76
C PRO A 90 -13.75 2.69 12.21
N ASP A 91 -13.45 1.52 12.75
CA ASP A 91 -14.17 0.27 12.46
C ASP A 91 -15.38 0.16 13.40
N GLU A 92 -16.58 0.40 12.85
CA GLU A 92 -17.85 0.23 13.56
C GLU A 92 -18.49 -1.15 13.30
N ALA A 93 -17.94 -1.95 12.40
CA ALA A 93 -18.36 -3.33 12.14
C ALA A 93 -17.75 -4.32 13.15
N SER A 94 -16.68 -3.91 13.85
CA SER A 94 -16.01 -4.65 14.94
C SER A 94 -15.30 -5.92 14.47
N ASP A 95 -14.56 -5.82 13.37
CA ASP A 95 -13.75 -6.90 12.82
C ASP A 95 -12.24 -6.77 13.17
N GLU A 96 -11.77 -5.62 13.70
CA GLU A 96 -10.37 -5.40 14.14
C GLU A 96 -10.13 -5.19 15.66
N ASP A 97 -8.98 -5.65 16.17
CA ASP A 97 -8.60 -5.61 17.59
C ASP A 97 -8.38 -4.18 18.15
N ASP A 98 -7.98 -3.23 17.29
CA ASP A 98 -7.75 -1.83 17.66
C ASP A 98 -8.93 -0.90 17.32
N ARG A 99 -9.97 -1.44 16.65
CA ARG A 99 -11.20 -0.77 16.19
C ARG A 99 -10.97 0.28 15.10
N TYR A 100 -9.97 0.11 14.26
CA TYR A 100 -9.79 0.90 13.05
C TYR A 100 -9.68 -0.01 11.84
N ASP A 101 -10.19 0.43 10.70
CA ASP A 101 -9.90 -0.19 9.40
C ASP A 101 -8.72 0.53 8.75
N GLU A 102 -7.79 -0.24 8.21
CA GLU A 102 -6.70 0.27 7.39
C GLU A 102 -7.15 0.65 5.98
N THR A 103 -6.58 1.74 5.46
CA THR A 103 -6.99 2.30 4.17
C THR A 103 -5.81 2.75 3.30
N TRP A 104 -6.01 2.75 1.99
CA TRP A 104 -5.24 3.57 1.06
C TRP A 104 -5.92 4.91 0.86
N CYS A 105 -5.20 6.01 1.05
CA CYS A 105 -5.69 7.32 0.67
C CYS A 105 -5.53 7.49 -0.84
N LEU A 106 -6.60 7.26 -1.58
CA LEU A 106 -6.69 7.58 -3.00
C LEU A 106 -7.07 9.05 -3.16
N TYR A 107 -7.02 9.57 -4.38
CA TYR A 107 -7.22 11.00 -4.60
C TYR A 107 -8.60 11.47 -4.15
N ASP A 108 -9.62 10.65 -4.40
CA ASP A 108 -11.04 10.94 -4.22
C ASP A 108 -11.61 10.44 -2.88
N ARG A 109 -11.00 9.42 -2.25
CA ARG A 109 -11.39 8.89 -0.94
C ARG A 109 -10.39 7.89 -0.37
N GLN A 110 -10.64 7.48 0.88
CA GLN A 110 -9.98 6.32 1.50
C GLN A 110 -10.61 5.03 0.95
N LEU A 111 -9.77 4.11 0.46
CA LEU A 111 -10.15 2.76 0.07
C LEU A 111 -9.87 1.81 1.25
N ILE A 112 -10.91 1.18 1.77
CA ILE A 112 -10.77 0.23 2.88
C ILE A 112 -10.11 -1.05 2.36
N ASP A 113 -9.13 -1.59 3.09
CA ASP A 113 -8.45 -2.83 2.73
C ASP A 113 -9.42 -4.03 2.56
N GLY A 114 -10.55 -4.05 3.25
CA GLY A 114 -11.65 -5.00 3.05
C GLY A 114 -12.25 -4.93 1.64
N GLU A 115 -12.34 -3.73 1.05
CA GLU A 115 -12.74 -3.58 -0.35
C GLU A 115 -11.71 -4.23 -1.28
N LEU A 116 -10.42 -4.06 -0.99
CA LEU A 116 -9.33 -4.67 -1.75
C LEU A 116 -9.36 -6.21 -1.67
N HIS A 117 -9.64 -6.78 -0.49
CA HIS A 117 -9.84 -8.22 -0.33
C HIS A 117 -11.03 -8.72 -1.15
N ARG A 118 -12.14 -7.98 -1.18
CA ARG A 118 -13.29 -8.32 -2.04
C ARG A 118 -12.94 -8.31 -3.52
N LEU A 119 -12.07 -7.41 -3.97
CA LEU A 119 -11.58 -7.39 -5.34
C LEU A 119 -10.73 -8.63 -5.65
N PHE A 120 -9.82 -9.03 -4.75
CA PHE A 120 -9.04 -10.26 -4.92
C PHE A 120 -9.93 -11.51 -5.03
N ASN A 121 -11.04 -11.55 -4.28
CA ASN A 121 -12.01 -12.64 -4.31
C ASN A 121 -12.77 -12.77 -5.65
N ARG A 122 -12.63 -11.80 -6.57
CA ARG A 122 -13.19 -11.89 -7.93
C ARG A 122 -12.30 -12.66 -8.90
N PHE A 123 -11.01 -12.81 -8.61
CA PHE A 123 -10.09 -13.48 -9.52
C PHE A 123 -10.22 -15.00 -9.43
N ARG A 124 -10.08 -15.66 -10.58
CA ARG A 124 -10.22 -17.11 -10.72
C ARG A 124 -9.00 -17.83 -10.14
N ARG A 125 -9.21 -19.10 -9.74
CA ARG A 125 -8.11 -19.99 -9.35
C ARG A 125 -7.01 -20.04 -10.41
N GLY A 126 -5.76 -20.03 -9.95
CA GLY A 126 -4.58 -20.09 -10.80
C GLY A 126 -4.12 -18.73 -11.37
N VAL A 127 -4.90 -17.65 -11.19
CA VAL A 127 -4.38 -16.30 -11.39
C VAL A 127 -3.38 -15.98 -10.27
N ARG A 128 -2.27 -15.36 -10.63
CA ARG A 128 -1.24 -14.89 -9.70
C ARG A 128 -1.40 -13.39 -9.52
N ILE A 129 -1.40 -12.90 -8.29
CA ILE A 129 -1.47 -11.48 -7.97
C ILE A 129 -0.28 -11.13 -7.10
N VAL A 130 0.47 -10.10 -7.47
CA VAL A 130 1.55 -9.52 -6.66
C VAL A 130 1.16 -8.09 -6.33
N VAL A 131 1.10 -7.79 -5.04
CA VAL A 131 0.78 -6.47 -4.50
C VAL A 131 2.01 -5.88 -3.85
N LEU A 132 2.44 -4.71 -4.32
CA LEU A 132 3.52 -3.93 -3.71
C LEU A 132 2.93 -2.61 -3.19
N SER A 133 3.00 -2.40 -1.88
CA SER A 133 2.42 -1.21 -1.24
C SER A 133 3.50 -0.41 -0.52
N ASP A 134 4.07 0.59 -1.18
CA ASP A 134 5.00 1.54 -0.57
C ASP A 134 4.24 2.67 0.14
N SER A 135 3.61 2.29 1.25
CA SER A 135 2.73 3.10 2.09
C SER A 135 2.88 2.66 3.55
N CYS A 136 2.34 3.42 4.49
CA CYS A 136 2.10 2.91 5.84
C CYS A 136 0.74 3.30 6.38
N HIS A 137 0.31 2.41 7.24
CA HIS A 137 -0.85 2.46 8.08
C HIS A 137 -0.58 3.36 9.29
N SER A 138 -1.56 4.17 9.70
CA SER A 138 -1.45 4.96 10.93
C SER A 138 -1.57 4.10 12.21
N GLY A 139 -1.71 2.77 12.08
CA GLY A 139 -1.69 1.81 13.17
C GLY A 139 -0.50 1.96 14.11
N THR A 140 0.65 2.44 13.63
CA THR A 140 1.79 2.81 14.48
C THR A 140 1.47 3.96 15.44
N VAL A 141 0.73 4.99 15.00
CA VAL A 141 0.31 6.12 15.86
C VAL A 141 -0.70 5.65 16.90
N VAL A 142 -1.69 4.82 16.52
CA VAL A 142 -2.70 4.30 17.46
C VAL A 142 -2.06 3.33 18.47
N LYS A 143 -1.18 2.44 18.01
CA LYS A 143 -0.46 1.46 18.83
C LYS A 143 0.58 2.11 19.75
N LEU A 144 1.37 3.06 19.25
CA LEU A 144 2.26 3.89 20.10
C LEU A 144 1.48 4.66 21.15
N ARG A 145 0.29 5.21 20.82
CA ARG A 145 -0.57 5.90 21.81
C ARG A 145 -1.10 4.94 22.89
N ARG A 146 -1.52 3.74 22.50
CA ARG A 146 -1.98 2.69 23.42
C ARG A 146 -0.85 2.23 24.35
N ASP A 147 0.31 1.96 23.80
CA ASP A 147 1.46 1.42 24.54
C ASP A 147 2.16 2.48 25.40
N ALA A 148 2.12 3.75 25.00
CA ALA A 148 2.74 4.83 25.74
C ALA A 148 1.82 5.49 26.79
N GLY A 149 0.50 5.22 26.79
CA GLY A 149 -0.44 5.76 27.78
C GLY A 149 -0.55 7.30 27.78
N LEU A 150 -0.29 7.96 26.64
CA LEU A 150 -0.05 9.41 26.58
C LEU A 150 -1.25 10.27 26.12
N LEU A 151 -1.21 11.51 26.62
CA LEU A 151 -2.14 12.66 26.58
C LEU A 151 -2.56 13.18 25.16
N PRO A 152 -3.47 14.19 25.05
CA PRO A 152 -4.08 14.63 23.78
C PRO A 152 -3.07 15.04 22.68
N LEU A 153 -3.48 14.80 21.44
CA LEU A 153 -2.72 15.00 20.19
C LEU A 153 -1.97 16.33 20.06
N SER A 154 -2.55 17.42 20.58
CA SER A 154 -1.93 18.75 20.56
C SER A 154 -0.61 18.82 21.34
N VAL A 155 -0.44 17.99 22.37
CA VAL A 155 0.77 17.96 23.19
C VAL A 155 1.86 17.15 22.48
N PHE A 156 1.50 16.02 21.88
CA PHE A 156 2.44 15.12 21.20
C PHE A 156 3.00 15.70 19.90
N ALA A 157 2.15 16.30 19.06
CA ALA A 157 2.56 16.97 17.83
C ALA A 157 3.50 18.14 18.12
N ASN A 158 3.23 18.92 19.17
CA ASN A 158 4.13 19.99 19.61
C ASN A 158 5.45 19.46 20.17
N GLN A 159 5.46 18.32 20.85
CA GLN A 159 6.69 17.75 21.42
C GLN A 159 7.61 17.19 20.32
N MET A 160 7.07 16.53 19.29
CA MET A 160 7.89 16.09 18.14
C MET A 160 8.33 17.26 17.24
N ALA A 161 7.54 18.33 17.14
CA ALA A 161 7.96 19.56 16.47
C ALA A 161 9.09 20.31 17.22
N GLN A 162 9.17 20.17 18.56
CA GLN A 162 10.16 20.84 19.41
C GLN A 162 11.46 20.03 19.63
N VAL A 163 11.45 18.71 19.43
CA VAL A 163 12.66 17.86 19.51
C VAL A 163 13.61 18.09 18.31
N GLY A 164 13.19 18.86 17.30
CA GLY A 164 14.02 19.27 16.17
C GLY A 164 15.03 20.40 16.43
N HIS A 165 15.18 20.92 17.66
CA HIS A 165 16.01 22.11 17.88
C HIS A 165 17.39 21.89 18.53
N ASP A 166 17.68 20.79 19.23
CA ASP A 166 18.98 20.64 19.90
C ASP A 166 19.55 19.21 19.89
N SER A 167 20.12 18.79 18.76
CA SER A 167 21.35 17.96 18.72
C SER A 167 21.92 17.77 17.30
N PRO A 168 23.26 17.66 17.15
CA PRO A 168 23.94 17.73 15.86
C PRO A 168 24.06 16.37 15.16
N ALA A 169 24.04 16.42 13.82
CA ALA A 169 24.33 15.35 12.83
C ALA A 169 23.17 14.42 12.39
N THR A 170 22.40 14.92 11.42
CA THR A 170 21.97 14.23 10.17
C THR A 170 21.31 12.84 10.29
N LEU A 171 20.04 12.81 10.71
CA LEU A 171 19.06 11.83 10.21
C LEU A 171 18.18 12.55 9.18
N SER A 172 18.15 12.02 7.96
CA SER A 172 17.40 12.56 6.82
C SER A 172 15.91 12.74 7.16
N ALA A 173 15.42 13.99 7.20
CA ALA A 173 14.02 14.37 7.45
C ALA A 173 13.08 14.05 6.26
N ALA A 174 13.09 12.80 5.80
CA ALA A 174 12.15 12.34 4.78
C ALA A 174 10.74 12.24 5.38
N PRO A 175 9.69 12.80 4.74
CA PRO A 175 8.33 12.70 5.23
C PRO A 175 7.86 11.24 5.33
N SER A 176 6.91 10.98 6.22
CA SER A 176 6.25 9.67 6.33
C SER A 176 5.08 9.59 5.37
N ARG A 177 4.80 8.38 4.87
CA ARG A 177 3.61 8.03 4.09
C ARG A 177 2.39 7.65 4.93
N ALA A 178 2.42 7.85 6.25
CA ALA A 178 1.21 7.77 7.06
C ALA A 178 0.42 9.09 6.99
N ALA A 179 -0.87 9.01 6.69
CA ALA A 179 -1.78 10.14 6.79
C ALA A 179 -2.03 10.48 8.27
N PRO A 180 -2.18 11.77 8.64
CA PRO A 180 -2.58 12.15 9.99
C PRO A 180 -3.96 11.59 10.34
N ILE A 181 -4.10 10.96 11.50
CA ILE A 181 -5.35 10.30 11.92
C ILE A 181 -6.51 11.29 12.05
N GLU A 182 -6.25 12.55 12.41
CA GLU A 182 -7.28 13.59 12.50
C GLU A 182 -7.92 13.86 11.14
N VAL A 183 -7.09 13.86 10.09
CA VAL A 183 -7.52 14.11 8.72
C VAL A 183 -8.34 12.93 8.20
N THR A 184 -7.87 11.71 8.41
CA THR A 184 -8.56 10.50 7.93
C THR A 184 -9.89 10.29 8.63
N VAL A 185 -9.95 10.54 9.95
CA VAL A 185 -11.19 10.48 10.73
C VAL A 185 -12.14 11.63 10.37
N ALA A 186 -11.64 12.85 10.13
CA ALA A 186 -12.47 13.96 9.66
C ALA A 186 -13.10 13.65 8.29
N ALA A 187 -12.30 13.18 7.33
CA ALA A 187 -12.78 12.75 6.01
C ALA A 187 -13.80 11.61 6.10
N TYR A 188 -13.56 10.62 6.98
CA TYR A 188 -14.52 9.57 7.30
C TYR A 188 -15.85 10.16 7.80
N ASN A 189 -15.80 11.06 8.79
CA ASN A 189 -17.00 11.63 9.39
C ASN A 189 -17.84 12.44 8.39
N CYS A 190 -17.20 13.18 7.49
CA CYS A 190 -17.88 13.92 6.41
C CYS A 190 -18.66 13.00 5.45
N GLN A 191 -18.26 11.74 5.30
CA GLN A 191 -18.90 10.77 4.42
C GLN A 191 -19.33 9.49 5.15
N ARG A 192 -19.60 9.58 6.45
CA ARG A 192 -19.75 8.43 7.36
C ARG A 192 -20.76 7.40 6.85
N ARG A 193 -21.88 7.85 6.30
CA ARG A 193 -22.92 6.95 5.76
C ARG A 193 -22.40 6.06 4.62
N SER A 194 -21.56 6.60 3.74
CA SER A 194 -20.97 5.87 2.63
C SER A 194 -19.93 4.86 3.15
N TYR A 195 -19.05 5.28 4.05
CA TYR A 195 -18.06 4.38 4.66
C TYR A 195 -18.72 3.23 5.44
N LEU A 196 -19.76 3.51 6.23
CA LEU A 196 -20.50 2.45 6.92
C LEU A 196 -21.11 1.42 5.96
N ALA A 197 -21.61 1.86 4.81
CA ALA A 197 -22.12 0.94 3.80
C ALA A 197 -21.00 0.10 3.17
N LEU A 198 -19.82 0.68 2.95
CA LEU A 198 -18.64 -0.02 2.43
C LEU A 198 -18.08 -1.03 3.45
N GLN A 199 -18.01 -0.64 4.74
CA GLN A 199 -17.63 -1.51 5.86
C GLN A 199 -18.59 -2.68 5.98
N ALA A 200 -19.90 -2.43 6.03
CA ALA A 200 -20.90 -3.50 6.08
C ALA A 200 -20.82 -4.44 4.87
N ALA A 201 -20.54 -3.91 3.67
CA ALA A 201 -20.38 -4.72 2.47
C ALA A 201 -19.06 -5.51 2.45
N SER A 202 -18.08 -5.12 3.27
CA SER A 202 -16.74 -5.70 3.36
C SER A 202 -16.49 -6.50 4.64
N SER A 203 -17.46 -6.56 5.55
CA SER A 203 -17.37 -7.35 6.76
C SER A 203 -17.13 -8.83 6.45
N GLY A 204 -16.19 -9.43 7.18
CA GLY A 204 -15.71 -10.80 6.96
C GLY A 204 -14.99 -11.03 5.63
N ALA A 205 -14.76 -10.01 4.79
CA ALA A 205 -14.07 -10.21 3.51
C ALA A 205 -12.61 -10.64 3.69
N ARG A 206 -11.97 -10.23 4.79
CA ARG A 206 -10.61 -10.64 5.17
C ARG A 206 -10.52 -12.12 5.55
N ASP A 207 -11.62 -12.71 6.03
CA ASP A 207 -11.69 -14.13 6.41
C ASP A 207 -11.93 -15.06 5.21
N VAL A 208 -12.31 -14.48 4.07
CA VAL A 208 -12.55 -15.24 2.83
C VAL A 208 -11.25 -15.30 2.02
N GLU A 209 -10.65 -16.48 2.01
CA GLU A 209 -9.45 -16.75 1.21
C GLU A 209 -9.75 -16.64 -0.31
N PRO A 210 -8.98 -15.82 -1.06
CA PRO A 210 -9.16 -15.72 -2.50
C PRO A 210 -8.82 -17.03 -3.22
N GLN A 211 -9.49 -17.28 -4.35
CA GLN A 211 -9.15 -18.42 -5.18
C GLN A 211 -7.83 -18.22 -5.93
N ALA A 212 -7.50 -16.98 -6.27
CA ALA A 212 -6.22 -16.59 -6.84
C ALA A 212 -5.10 -16.72 -5.78
N GLY A 213 -3.86 -16.86 -6.22
CA GLY A 213 -2.70 -16.76 -5.32
C GLY A 213 -2.25 -15.31 -5.21
N VAL A 214 -2.23 -14.75 -4.00
CA VAL A 214 -1.83 -13.36 -3.73
C VAL A 214 -0.54 -13.33 -2.92
N ILE A 215 0.48 -12.63 -3.40
CA ILE A 215 1.68 -12.26 -2.65
C ILE A 215 1.62 -10.76 -2.39
N ARG A 216 1.69 -10.34 -1.12
CA ARG A 216 1.69 -8.93 -0.72
C ARG A 216 2.99 -8.56 -0.03
N MET A 217 3.62 -7.48 -0.47
CA MET A 217 4.76 -6.85 0.20
C MET A 217 4.43 -5.38 0.48
N SER A 218 4.42 -4.98 1.76
CA SER A 218 4.26 -3.58 2.15
C SER A 218 5.60 -2.95 2.53
N GLY A 219 5.70 -1.63 2.47
CA GLY A 219 6.94 -0.89 2.74
C GLY A 219 7.39 -0.89 4.21
N CYS A 220 6.50 -1.25 5.15
CA CYS A 220 6.73 -1.28 6.59
C CYS A 220 5.91 -2.40 7.28
N MET A 221 6.28 -2.73 8.51
CA MET A 221 5.45 -3.47 9.47
C MET A 221 4.40 -2.55 10.09
N ASP A 222 3.38 -3.10 10.73
CA ASP A 222 2.24 -2.35 11.31
C ASP A 222 2.65 -1.34 12.39
N ASP A 223 3.78 -1.58 13.07
CA ASP A 223 4.37 -0.71 14.09
C ASP A 223 5.48 0.22 13.56
N GLN A 224 5.58 0.38 12.23
CA GLN A 224 6.61 1.18 11.57
C GLN A 224 6.05 2.14 10.51
N LEU A 225 6.88 3.09 10.07
CA LEU A 225 6.54 4.10 9.08
C LEU A 225 7.37 3.94 7.78
N SER A 226 6.77 4.38 6.67
CA SER A 226 7.32 4.24 5.32
C SER A 226 7.76 5.61 4.91
N LEU A 227 9.05 5.74 4.64
CA LEU A 227 9.66 7.02 4.31
C LEU A 227 9.49 7.34 2.83
N ASP A 228 9.00 8.56 2.58
CA ASP A 228 8.94 9.19 1.27
C ASP A 228 10.27 9.87 0.97
N GLY A 229 11.14 9.17 0.23
CA GLY A 229 12.42 9.73 -0.18
C GLY A 229 12.27 10.82 -1.24
N LYS A 230 13.40 11.46 -1.59
CA LYS A 230 13.40 12.58 -2.55
C LYS A 230 12.98 12.18 -3.97
N ALA A 231 13.30 10.96 -4.39
CA ALA A 231 13.05 10.47 -5.75
C ALA A 231 12.16 9.22 -5.78
N ASN A 232 12.23 8.39 -4.74
CA ASN A 232 11.45 7.17 -4.57
C ASN A 232 11.13 6.99 -3.09
N GLY A 233 10.06 6.26 -2.77
CA GLY A 233 9.87 5.70 -1.45
C GLY A 233 11.05 4.82 -1.05
N LEU A 234 11.38 4.74 0.24
CA LEU A 234 12.57 4.01 0.68
C LEU A 234 12.48 2.51 0.32
N PHE A 235 11.29 1.92 0.40
CA PHE A 235 11.05 0.55 -0.01
C PHE A 235 11.25 0.39 -1.52
N THR A 236 10.62 1.23 -2.33
CA THR A 236 10.74 1.17 -3.80
C THR A 236 12.17 1.38 -4.27
N ALA A 237 12.90 2.33 -3.66
CA ALA A 237 14.31 2.57 -3.95
C ALA A 237 15.18 1.33 -3.72
N ASN A 238 14.98 0.63 -2.59
CA ASN A 238 15.73 -0.58 -2.29
C ASN A 238 15.27 -1.79 -3.12
N LEU A 239 13.97 -1.89 -3.41
CA LEU A 239 13.42 -2.88 -4.34
C LEU A 239 14.11 -2.78 -5.69
N LYS A 240 14.19 -1.60 -6.29
CA LYS A 240 14.87 -1.37 -7.58
C LYS A 240 16.34 -1.77 -7.52
N ARG A 241 17.06 -1.42 -6.45
CA ARG A 241 18.47 -1.81 -6.27
C ARG A 241 18.67 -3.31 -6.19
N VAL A 242 17.76 -4.03 -5.53
CA VAL A 242 17.82 -5.50 -5.44
C VAL A 242 17.43 -6.13 -6.77
N TRP A 243 16.41 -5.59 -7.44
CA TRP A 243 15.98 -6.01 -8.77
C TRP A 243 17.11 -5.91 -9.80
N ASN A 244 17.90 -4.83 -9.71
CA ASN A 244 19.12 -4.60 -10.48
C ASN A 244 18.90 -4.82 -11.98
N ASP A 245 17.91 -4.10 -12.53
CA ASP A 245 17.51 -4.16 -13.95
C ASP A 245 17.26 -5.59 -14.46
N GLY A 246 16.69 -6.43 -13.60
CA GLY A 246 16.37 -7.81 -13.91
C GLY A 246 17.52 -8.79 -13.75
N ALA A 247 18.67 -8.37 -13.23
CA ALA A 247 19.77 -9.28 -12.90
C ALA A 247 19.51 -10.13 -11.64
N PHE A 248 18.49 -9.79 -10.84
CA PHE A 248 18.11 -10.59 -9.66
C PHE A 248 17.74 -12.03 -10.03
N CYS A 249 18.27 -12.99 -9.26
CA CYS A 249 17.99 -14.41 -9.38
C CYS A 249 17.48 -14.95 -8.04
N GLY A 250 16.26 -15.48 -8.03
CA GLY A 250 15.64 -16.04 -6.82
C GLY A 250 14.12 -15.94 -6.86
N GLY A 251 13.46 -16.57 -5.88
CA GLY A 251 12.02 -16.43 -5.66
C GLY A 251 11.64 -15.19 -4.86
N TYR A 252 10.34 -14.97 -4.67
CA TYR A 252 9.79 -13.81 -3.96
C TYR A 252 10.27 -13.69 -2.50
N ARG A 253 10.46 -14.81 -1.78
CA ARG A 253 10.95 -14.77 -0.39
C ARG A 253 12.39 -14.28 -0.31
N LEU A 254 13.27 -14.75 -1.20
CA LEU A 254 14.65 -14.29 -1.24
C LEU A 254 14.72 -12.82 -1.68
N PHE A 255 13.86 -12.42 -2.63
CA PHE A 255 13.76 -11.03 -3.06
C PHE A 255 13.40 -10.11 -1.88
N HIS A 256 12.33 -10.44 -1.16
CA HIS A 256 11.91 -9.73 0.05
C HIS A 256 13.02 -9.65 1.11
N GLN A 257 13.63 -10.78 1.47
CA GLN A 257 14.72 -10.82 2.46
C GLN A 257 15.93 -9.98 2.04
N THR A 258 16.23 -9.95 0.75
CA THR A 258 17.33 -9.13 0.20
C THR A 258 16.99 -7.65 0.21
N ILE A 259 15.71 -7.28 0.08
CA ILE A 259 15.27 -5.90 0.30
C ILE A 259 15.41 -5.55 1.77
N VAL A 260 14.87 -6.36 2.67
CA VAL A 260 14.90 -6.14 4.13
C VAL A 260 16.34 -5.94 4.64
N SER A 261 17.31 -6.72 4.15
CA SER A 261 18.71 -6.58 4.58
C SER A 261 19.37 -5.24 4.20
N ARG A 262 18.73 -4.45 3.32
CA ARG A 262 19.18 -3.12 2.90
C ARG A 262 18.37 -1.99 3.53
N MET A 263 17.37 -2.33 4.34
CA MET A 263 16.49 -1.36 4.98
C MET A 263 17.01 -1.00 6.38
N PRO A 264 16.74 0.22 6.88
CA PRO A 264 17.03 0.55 8.26
C PRO A 264 16.13 -0.25 9.21
N PRO A 265 16.55 -0.49 10.47
CA PRO A 265 15.74 -1.23 11.45
C PRO A 265 14.40 -0.55 11.78
N THR A 266 14.24 0.73 11.44
CA THR A 266 13.02 1.53 11.65
C THR A 266 11.97 1.34 10.56
N GLN A 267 12.30 0.66 9.45
CA GLN A 267 11.36 0.41 8.35
C GLN A 267 11.66 -0.95 7.71
N THR A 268 10.89 -1.96 8.06
CA THR A 268 11.04 -3.34 7.60
C THR A 268 9.86 -3.69 6.71
N PRO A 269 10.06 -3.98 5.42
CA PRO A 269 8.99 -4.42 4.54
C PRO A 269 8.34 -5.71 5.04
N SER A 270 7.02 -5.80 4.99
CA SER A 270 6.30 -7.04 5.34
C SER A 270 6.18 -7.99 4.15
N PHE A 271 5.86 -9.27 4.41
CA PHE A 271 5.58 -10.27 3.39
C PHE A 271 4.40 -11.15 3.82
N MET A 272 3.33 -11.13 3.05
CA MET A 272 2.12 -11.90 3.31
C MET A 272 1.67 -12.66 2.07
N THR A 273 0.94 -13.75 2.29
CA THR A 273 0.36 -14.58 1.24
C THR A 273 -1.09 -14.90 1.57
N ALA A 274 -1.95 -14.91 0.56
CA ALA A 274 -3.36 -15.33 0.68
C ALA A 274 -3.77 -16.15 -0.56
N GLY A 275 -4.68 -17.08 -0.38
CA GLY A 275 -5.27 -17.92 -1.43
C GLY A 275 -4.34 -19.01 -1.96
N ASP A 276 -4.46 -19.34 -3.24
CA ASP A 276 -3.75 -20.45 -3.91
C ASP A 276 -2.29 -20.10 -4.27
N VAL A 277 -1.47 -19.80 -3.26
CA VAL A 277 -0.05 -19.48 -3.43
C VAL A 277 0.79 -20.76 -3.46
N ARG A 278 0.96 -21.30 -4.66
CA ARG A 278 1.76 -22.53 -4.89
C ARG A 278 3.26 -22.27 -4.81
N ALA A 279 4.03 -23.31 -4.49
CA ALA A 279 5.51 -23.25 -4.45
C ALA A 279 6.12 -22.74 -5.76
N ALA A 280 5.57 -23.12 -6.92
CA ALA A 280 6.02 -22.62 -8.22
C ALA A 280 5.87 -21.10 -8.37
N PHE A 281 4.83 -20.50 -7.79
CA PHE A 281 4.63 -19.06 -7.79
C PHE A 281 5.60 -18.36 -6.81
N LEU A 282 5.75 -18.87 -5.57
CA LEU A 282 6.71 -18.30 -4.62
C LEU A 282 8.17 -18.38 -5.11
N ASN A 283 8.51 -19.46 -5.82
CA ASN A 283 9.86 -19.71 -6.31
C ASN A 283 10.12 -19.12 -7.70
N SER A 284 9.10 -18.59 -8.39
CA SER A 284 9.31 -17.90 -9.66
C SER A 284 10.07 -16.60 -9.43
N LYS A 285 10.86 -16.20 -10.43
CA LYS A 285 11.53 -14.90 -10.42
C LYS A 285 10.49 -13.78 -10.24
N PRO A 286 10.75 -12.76 -9.38
CA PRO A 286 9.87 -11.61 -9.27
C PRO A 286 9.53 -11.05 -10.65
N PHE A 287 8.24 -10.75 -10.85
CA PHE A 287 7.70 -10.17 -12.07
C PHE A 287 7.80 -11.05 -13.32
N SER A 288 8.17 -12.33 -13.23
CA SER A 288 8.15 -13.22 -14.39
C SER A 288 6.72 -13.69 -14.71
N VAL A 289 6.29 -13.42 -15.94
CA VAL A 289 5.05 -13.92 -16.54
C VAL A 289 5.21 -15.37 -16.96
#